data_AF-A0A1E4R6X7-F1
#
_entry.id   AF-A0A1E4R6X7-F1
#
_cell.length_a   1.000
_cell.length_b   1.000
_cell.length_c   1.000
_cell.angle_alpha   90.00
_cell.angle_beta   90.00
_cell.angle_gamma   90.00
#
_symmetry.space_group_name_H-M   'P 1'
#
loop_
_entity.id
_entity.type
_entity.pdbx_description
1 polymer ?
#
loop_
_entity_poly.entity_id
_entity_poly.type
_entity_poly.pdbx_seq_one_letter_code
_entity_poly.pdbx_strand_id
1 'polypeptide(L)'
;MANRTLRDIMKELSAEQVKAAQLLFENDTLPPKQRRTYEQIADELGIEVRTLYNWRKQDAMLDYKVAMTDTYTKEHRARIMSAVIRESELGNASMTKLFMQNQGMLIDRVEYEDKTEKIDEVALATKLANFKAKL
;
A
#
# COMPACT_ATOMS: atom_id res chain seq x y z
N MET A 1 -0.80 -4.66 7.63
CA MET A 1 -1.25 -6.03 7.30
C MET A 1 -0.08 -6.95 7.59
N ALA A 2 -0.29 -8.05 8.33
CA ALA A 2 0.77 -9.02 8.57
C ALA A 2 1.31 -9.49 7.20
N ASN A 3 2.63 -9.54 7.03
CA ASN A 3 3.25 -9.93 5.77
C ASN A 3 3.13 -11.45 5.62
N ARG A 4 1.95 -11.91 5.18
CA ARG A 4 1.64 -13.32 4.97
C ARG A 4 2.43 -13.81 3.76
N THR A 5 3.07 -14.97 3.87
CA THR A 5 3.82 -15.51 2.74
C THR A 5 2.86 -16.05 1.67
N LEU A 6 3.27 -15.98 0.40
CA LEU A 6 2.47 -16.52 -0.72
C LEU A 6 2.07 -17.98 -0.48
N ARG A 7 2.97 -18.77 0.10
CA ARG A 7 2.73 -20.19 0.38
C ARG A 7 1.59 -20.38 1.38
N ASP A 8 1.46 -19.51 2.36
CA ASP A 8 0.40 -19.62 3.38
C ASP A 8 -0.95 -19.18 2.81
N ILE A 9 -0.96 -18.14 1.98
CA ILE A 9 -2.16 -17.69 1.25
C ILE A 9 -2.66 -18.81 0.31
N MET A 10 -1.76 -19.47 -0.41
CA MET A 10 -2.11 -20.56 -1.33
C MET A 10 -2.69 -21.80 -0.63
N LYS A 11 -2.42 -22.01 0.66
CA LYS A 11 -3.02 -23.14 1.41
C LYS A 11 -4.50 -22.93 1.71
N GLU A 12 -4.96 -21.68 1.73
CA GLU A 12 -6.36 -21.32 1.99
C GLU A 12 -7.21 -21.30 0.72
N LEU A 13 -6.56 -21.33 -0.43
CA LEU A 13 -7.19 -21.31 -1.74
C LEU A 13 -7.21 -22.72 -2.34
N SER A 14 -8.30 -23.09 -3.00
CA SER A 14 -8.30 -24.28 -3.84
C SER A 14 -7.39 -24.09 -5.06
N ALA A 15 -6.98 -25.17 -5.72
CA ALA A 15 -6.15 -25.09 -6.93
C ALA A 15 -6.82 -24.25 -8.04
N GLU A 16 -8.14 -24.35 -8.18
CA GLU A 16 -8.93 -23.54 -9.13
C GLU A 16 -8.92 -22.07 -8.75
N GLN A 17 -9.05 -21.75 -7.46
CA GLN A 17 -9.00 -20.38 -6.97
C GLN A 17 -7.62 -19.75 -7.14
N VAL A 18 -6.54 -20.52 -6.94
CA VAL A 18 -5.17 -20.07 -7.23
C VAL A 18 -5.03 -19.74 -8.72
N LYS A 19 -5.50 -20.61 -9.61
CA LYS A 19 -5.48 -20.37 -11.06
C LYS A 19 -6.30 -19.12 -11.43
N ALA A 20 -7.48 -18.96 -10.82
CA ALA A 20 -8.31 -17.77 -11.01
C ALA A 20 -7.61 -16.49 -10.51
N ALA A 21 -6.94 -16.54 -9.35
CA ALA A 21 -6.21 -15.41 -8.80
C ALA A 21 -5.06 -14.98 -9.71
N GLN A 22 -4.33 -15.96 -10.27
CA GLN A 22 -3.27 -15.73 -11.25
C GLN A 22 -3.82 -15.07 -12.52
N LEU A 23 -4.88 -15.63 -13.12
CA LEU A 23 -5.49 -15.05 -14.34
C LEU A 23 -6.00 -13.63 -14.12
N LEU A 24 -6.60 -13.36 -12.95
CA LEU A 24 -7.04 -12.03 -12.59
C LEU A 24 -5.85 -11.07 -12.45
N PHE A 25 -4.76 -11.50 -11.81
CA PHE A 25 -3.54 -10.69 -11.69
C PHE A 25 -2.95 -10.38 -13.08
N GLU A 26 -2.77 -11.39 -13.93
CA GLU A 26 -2.29 -11.22 -15.30
C GLU A 26 -3.18 -10.22 -16.06
N ASN A 27 -4.50 -10.36 -15.95
CA ASN A 27 -5.44 -9.44 -16.58
C ASN A 27 -5.32 -8.00 -16.08
N ASP A 28 -5.11 -7.81 -14.77
CA ASP A 28 -4.95 -6.47 -14.17
C ASP A 28 -3.65 -5.78 -14.67
N THR A 29 -2.59 -6.56 -14.95
CA THR A 29 -1.31 -6.03 -15.48
C THR A 29 -1.36 -5.67 -16.97
N LEU A 30 -2.36 -6.13 -17.71
CA LEU A 30 -2.50 -5.79 -19.14
C LEU A 30 -3.01 -4.36 -19.35
N PRO A 31 -2.62 -3.71 -20.47
CA PRO A 31 -3.21 -2.44 -20.89
C PRO A 31 -4.74 -2.54 -21.00
N PRO A 32 -5.51 -1.49 -20.66
CA PRO A 32 -6.98 -1.56 -20.61
C PRO A 32 -7.66 -2.16 -21.86
N LYS A 33 -7.11 -1.89 -23.06
CA LYS A 33 -7.65 -2.39 -24.33
C LYS A 33 -7.42 -3.90 -24.58
N GLN A 34 -6.52 -4.52 -23.82
CA GLN A 34 -6.15 -5.94 -23.95
C GLN A 34 -6.72 -6.78 -22.79
N ARG A 35 -7.44 -6.16 -21.86
CA ARG A 35 -8.02 -6.85 -20.72
C ARG A 35 -9.19 -7.73 -21.16
N ARG A 36 -9.19 -8.96 -20.69
CA ARG A 36 -10.30 -9.93 -20.76
C ARG A 36 -11.42 -9.50 -19.83
N THR A 37 -12.67 -9.78 -20.22
CA THR A 37 -13.84 -9.60 -19.35
C THR A 37 -13.88 -10.70 -18.28
N TYR A 38 -14.63 -10.49 -17.20
CA TYR A 38 -14.80 -11.53 -16.18
C TYR A 38 -15.56 -12.75 -16.71
N GLU A 39 -16.42 -12.57 -17.71
CA GLU A 39 -17.09 -13.66 -18.42
C GLU A 39 -16.05 -14.52 -19.15
N GLN A 40 -15.16 -13.91 -19.93
CA GLN A 40 -14.10 -14.62 -20.64
C GLN A 40 -13.16 -15.38 -19.70
N ILE A 41 -12.82 -14.78 -18.55
CA ILE A 41 -11.97 -15.45 -17.55
C ILE A 41 -12.72 -16.62 -16.88
N ALA A 42 -14.01 -16.45 -16.58
CA ALA A 42 -14.83 -17.52 -16.02
C ALA A 42 -15.01 -18.68 -17.01
N ASP A 43 -15.22 -18.36 -18.30
CA ASP A 43 -15.31 -19.34 -19.39
C ASP A 43 -14.00 -20.13 -19.54
N GLU A 44 -12.84 -19.46 -19.49
CA GLU A 44 -11.51 -20.09 -19.54
C GLU A 44 -11.26 -21.03 -18.34
N LEU A 45 -11.87 -20.74 -17.20
CA LEU A 45 -11.80 -21.55 -15.98
C LEU A 45 -12.88 -22.64 -15.93
N GLY A 46 -13.89 -22.59 -16.81
CA GLY A 46 -15.02 -23.52 -16.79
C GLY A 46 -15.96 -23.33 -15.59
N ILE A 47 -16.08 -22.10 -15.06
CA ILE A 47 -16.90 -21.76 -13.89
C ILE A 47 -17.98 -20.74 -14.23
N GLU A 48 -19.02 -20.66 -13.39
CA GLU A 48 -20.00 -19.58 -13.49
C GLU A 48 -19.33 -18.22 -13.15
N VAL A 49 -19.69 -17.17 -13.88
CA VAL A 49 -19.24 -15.79 -13.61
C VAL A 49 -19.53 -15.37 -12.17
N ARG A 50 -20.66 -15.84 -11.61
CA ARG A 50 -21.03 -15.56 -10.22
C ARG A 50 -20.09 -16.23 -9.21
N THR A 51 -19.54 -17.40 -9.53
CA THR A 51 -18.51 -18.06 -8.73
C THR A 51 -17.24 -17.23 -8.70
N LEU A 52 -16.77 -16.76 -9.86
CA LEU A 52 -15.61 -15.87 -9.94
C LEU A 52 -15.83 -14.56 -9.15
N TYR A 53 -17.03 -13.99 -9.23
CA TYR A 53 -17.42 -12.81 -8.48
C TYR A 53 -17.35 -13.03 -6.96
N ASN A 54 -17.81 -14.17 -6.47
CA ASN A 54 -17.75 -14.52 -5.05
C ASN A 54 -16.30 -14.74 -4.58
N TRP A 55 -15.47 -15.42 -5.38
CA TRP A 55 -14.06 -15.62 -5.04
C TRP A 55 -13.30 -14.30 -4.91
N ARG A 56 -13.55 -13.36 -5.82
CA ARG A 56 -12.90 -12.04 -5.79
C ARG A 56 -13.13 -11.23 -4.51
N LYS A 57 -14.13 -11.58 -3.71
CA LYS A 57 -14.43 -10.96 -2.41
C LYS A 57 -13.72 -11.61 -1.24
N GLN A 58 -13.07 -12.76 -1.44
CA GLN A 58 -12.35 -13.46 -0.38
C GLN A 58 -11.03 -12.74 -0.09
N ASP A 59 -10.70 -12.58 1.19
CA ASP A 59 -9.46 -11.93 1.62
C ASP A 59 -8.22 -12.64 1.09
N ALA A 60 -8.23 -13.99 1.06
CA ALA A 60 -7.12 -14.78 0.51
C ALA A 60 -6.84 -14.48 -0.98
N MET A 61 -7.87 -14.17 -1.78
CA MET A 61 -7.72 -13.77 -3.19
C MET A 61 -7.11 -12.37 -3.32
N LEU A 62 -7.47 -11.45 -2.42
CA LEU A 62 -6.87 -10.11 -2.37
C LEU A 62 -5.41 -10.19 -1.94
N ASP A 63 -5.13 -10.92 -0.87
CA ASP A 63 -3.79 -11.14 -0.32
C ASP A 63 -2.85 -11.75 -1.37
N TYR A 64 -3.34 -12.71 -2.17
CA TYR A 64 -2.58 -13.30 -3.28
C TYR A 64 -2.15 -12.23 -4.29
N LYS A 65 -3.08 -11.38 -4.72
CA LYS A 65 -2.78 -10.32 -5.70
C LYS A 65 -1.81 -9.28 -5.16
N VAL A 66 -1.92 -8.92 -3.87
CA VAL A 66 -0.97 -8.01 -3.22
C VAL A 66 0.43 -8.64 -3.22
N ALA A 67 0.56 -9.89 -2.79
CA ALA A 67 1.83 -10.60 -2.78
C ALA A 67 2.46 -10.72 -4.18
N MET A 68 1.64 -10.93 -5.22
CA MET A 68 2.12 -10.96 -6.61
C MET A 68 2.52 -9.59 -7.13
N THR A 69 1.77 -8.55 -6.77
CA THR A 69 2.13 -7.17 -7.11
C THR A 69 3.46 -6.78 -6.50
N ASP A 70 3.73 -7.16 -5.25
CA ASP A 70 5.02 -6.91 -4.61
C ASP A 70 6.17 -7.63 -5.31
N THR A 71 5.95 -8.89 -5.71
CA THR A 71 6.95 -9.68 -6.42
C THR A 71 7.24 -9.10 -7.81
N TYR A 72 6.18 -8.78 -8.55
CA TYR A 72 6.25 -8.16 -9.87
C TYR A 72 6.94 -6.79 -9.81
N THR A 73 6.59 -5.96 -8.84
CA THR A 73 7.21 -4.63 -8.65
C THR A 73 8.69 -4.75 -8.30
N LYS A 74 9.08 -5.75 -7.49
CA LYS A 74 10.49 -6.02 -7.19
C LYS A 74 11.28 -6.38 -8.45
N GLU A 75 10.74 -7.27 -9.29
CA GLU A 75 11.36 -7.67 -10.56
C GLU A 75 11.45 -6.47 -11.54
N HIS A 76 10.42 -5.64 -11.59
CA HIS A 76 10.36 -4.48 -12.48
C HIS A 76 11.01 -3.21 -11.92
N ARG A 77 11.56 -3.25 -10.70
CA ARG A 77 12.07 -2.07 -9.98
C ARG A 77 13.11 -1.29 -10.78
N ALA A 78 14.02 -1.98 -11.46
CA ALA A 78 15.05 -1.34 -12.29
C ALA A 78 14.43 -0.58 -13.49
N ARG A 79 13.42 -1.16 -14.15
CA ARG A 79 12.69 -0.52 -15.25
C ARG A 79 11.92 0.70 -14.77
N ILE A 80 11.25 0.59 -13.61
CA ILE A 80 10.54 1.73 -12.99
C ILE A 80 11.53 2.86 -12.68
N MET A 81 12.68 2.54 -12.07
CA MET A 81 13.71 3.53 -11.77
C MET A 81 14.27 4.20 -13.02
N SER A 82 14.51 3.43 -14.09
CA SER A 82 14.96 3.97 -15.38
C SER A 82 13.95 4.97 -15.97
N ALA A 83 12.65 4.68 -15.87
CA ALA A 83 11.61 5.61 -16.29
C ALA A 83 11.60 6.90 -15.45
N VAL A 84 11.76 6.80 -14.12
CA VAL A 84 11.86 7.97 -13.23
C VAL A 84 13.06 8.85 -13.59
N ILE A 85 14.22 8.25 -13.85
CA ILE A 85 15.43 8.97 -14.26
C ILE A 85 15.18 9.68 -15.59
N ARG A 86 14.67 8.97 -16.60
CA ARG A 86 14.38 9.54 -17.92
C ARG A 86 13.43 10.75 -17.83
N GLU A 87 12.34 10.65 -17.09
CA GLU A 87 11.40 11.76 -16.93
C GLU A 87 12.00 12.93 -16.13
N SER A 88 12.90 12.64 -15.20
CA SER A 88 13.65 13.68 -14.47
C SER A 88 14.59 14.44 -15.40
N GLU A 89 15.29 13.74 -16.30
CA GLU A 89 16.17 14.35 -17.32
C GLU A 89 15.40 15.21 -18.32
N LEU A 90 14.15 14.85 -18.62
CA LEU A 90 13.24 15.63 -19.47
C LEU A 90 12.67 16.88 -18.78
N GLY A 91 12.98 17.11 -17.50
CA GLY A 91 12.58 18.31 -16.77
C GLY A 91 11.31 18.17 -15.93
N ASN A 92 10.80 16.95 -15.70
CA ASN A 92 9.68 16.74 -14.80
C ASN A 92 10.11 16.87 -13.32
N ALA A 93 9.95 18.06 -12.75
CA ALA A 93 10.37 18.39 -11.38
C ALA A 93 9.79 17.44 -10.32
N SER A 94 8.59 16.89 -10.52
CA SER A 94 7.98 15.92 -9.60
C SER A 94 8.73 14.60 -9.59
N MET A 95 9.18 14.12 -10.76
CA MET A 95 9.98 12.89 -10.86
C MET A 95 11.38 13.09 -10.29
N THR A 96 11.98 14.27 -10.52
CA THR A 96 13.27 14.63 -9.92
C THR A 96 13.17 14.66 -8.39
N LYS A 97 12.09 15.25 -7.85
CA LYS A 97 11.81 15.23 -6.41
C LYS A 97 11.69 13.79 -5.89
N LEU A 98 10.90 12.94 -6.56
CA LEU A 98 10.73 11.54 -6.17
C LEU A 98 12.06 10.77 -6.16
N PHE A 99 12.90 11.00 -7.17
CA PHE A 99 14.25 10.43 -7.23
C PHE A 99 15.10 10.88 -6.03
N MET A 100 15.13 12.18 -5.73
CA MET A 100 15.86 12.74 -4.58
C MET A 100 15.31 12.22 -3.24
N GLN A 101 13.99 12.04 -3.11
CA GLN A 101 13.37 11.45 -1.91
C GLN A 101 13.82 9.99 -1.74
N ASN A 102 13.81 9.20 -2.81
CA ASN A 102 14.25 7.81 -2.77
C ASN A 102 15.74 7.65 -2.40
N GLN A 103 16.58 8.66 -2.69
CA GLN A 103 17.99 8.70 -2.27
C GLN A 103 18.21 9.30 -0.87
N GLY A 104 17.14 9.76 -0.18
CA GLY A 104 17.24 10.39 1.13
C GLY A 104 17.87 11.79 1.12
N MET A 105 17.89 12.48 -0.04
CA MET A 105 18.53 13.79 -0.20
C MET A 105 17.67 14.95 0.30
N LEU A 106 16.37 14.74 0.49
CA LEU A 106 15.43 15.77 0.91
C LEU A 106 15.31 15.77 2.44
N ILE A 107 15.70 16.90 3.03
CA ILE A 107 15.58 17.16 4.46
C ILE A 107 14.34 18.02 4.67
N ASP A 108 13.32 17.45 5.30
CA ASP A 108 12.13 18.20 5.72
C ASP A 108 12.45 18.93 7.03
N ARG A 109 12.73 20.23 6.94
CA ARG A 109 12.87 21.10 8.13
C ARG A 109 11.47 21.52 8.58
N VAL A 110 11.10 21.13 9.80
CA VAL A 110 9.89 21.62 10.49
C VAL A 110 10.34 22.47 11.67
N GLU A 111 10.01 23.75 11.65
CA GLU A 111 10.21 24.66 12.78
C GLU A 111 8.99 24.52 13.71
N TYR A 112 9.22 24.02 14.92
CA TYR A 112 8.20 23.93 15.96
C TYR A 112 8.29 25.16 16.85
N GLU A 113 7.27 26.01 16.81
CA GLU A 113 7.06 27.02 17.85
C GLU A 113 6.29 26.37 19.01
N ASP A 114 7.00 26.11 20.10
CA ASP A 114 6.39 25.62 21.34
C ASP A 114 5.66 26.79 22.03
N LYS A 115 4.32 26.83 21.88
CA LYS A 115 3.44 27.79 22.56
C LYS A 115 2.97 27.28 23.93
N THR A 116 3.82 26.54 24.63
CA THR A 116 3.57 26.26 26.04
C THR A 116 3.85 27.53 26.83
N GLU A 117 2.78 28.18 27.30
CA GLU A 117 2.89 29.17 28.38
C GLU A 117 3.69 28.51 29.51
N LYS A 118 4.83 29.12 29.89
CA LYS A 118 5.58 28.70 31.07
C LYS A 118 4.62 28.70 32.26
N ILE A 119 4.22 27.50 32.69
CA ILE A 119 3.41 27.34 33.89
C ILE A 119 4.31 27.72 35.07
N ASP A 120 4.05 28.88 35.68
CA ASP A 120 4.70 29.28 36.92
C ASP A 120 4.35 28.28 38.03
N GLU A 121 5.34 27.50 38.46
CA GLU A 121 5.22 26.46 39.49
C GLU A 121 4.65 27.02 40.81
N VAL A 122 4.90 28.30 41.07
CA VAL A 122 4.41 29.04 42.25
C VAL A 122 2.88 29.18 42.25
N ALA A 123 2.27 29.39 41.08
CA ALA A 123 0.82 29.51 40.97
C ALA A 123 0.13 28.14 41.13
N LEU A 124 0.79 27.06 40.71
CA LEU A 124 0.29 25.70 40.86
C LEU A 124 0.35 25.23 42.33
N ALA A 125 1.45 25.52 43.02
CA ALA A 125 1.63 25.21 44.44
C ALA A 125 0.58 25.92 45.32
N THR A 126 0.28 27.17 45.02
CA THR A 126 -0.75 27.95 45.74
C THR A 126 -2.15 27.36 45.55
N LYS A 127 -2.48 26.89 44.33
CA LYS A 127 -3.75 26.20 44.07
C LYS A 127 -3.83 24.87 44.84
N LEU A 128 -2.74 24.11 44.88
CA LEU A 128 -2.65 22.83 45.60
C LEU A 128 -2.84 22.99 47.13
N ALA A 129 -2.27 24.04 47.72
CA ALA A 129 -2.47 24.36 49.14
C ALA A 129 -3.93 24.67 49.46
N ASN A 130 -4.60 25.45 48.60
CA ASN A 130 -6.02 25.78 48.77
C ASN A 130 -6.95 24.57 48.60
N PHE A 131 -6.59 23.59 47.77
CA PHE A 131 -7.35 22.35 47.64
C PHE A 131 -7.17 21.42 48.85
N LYS A 132 -5.97 21.35 49.43
CA LYS A 132 -5.74 20.58 50.68
C LYS A 132 -6.44 21.17 51.90
N ALA A 133 -6.68 22.48 51.94
CA ALA A 133 -7.39 23.13 53.04
C ALA A 133 -8.93 22.98 52.96
N LYS A 134 -9.46 22.47 51.84
CA LYS A 134 -10.90 22.25 51.61
C LYS A 134 -11.33 20.78 51.76
N LEU A 135 -10.40 19.89 52.07
CA LEU A 135 -10.62 18.48 52.44
C LEU A 135 -10.58 18.35 53.96
#